data_AF-A0A2S6HVJ3-F1
#
_entry.id   AF-A0A2S6HVJ3-F1
#
_cell.length_a   1.000
_cell.length_b   1.000
_cell.length_c   1.000
_cell.angle_alpha   90.00
_cell.angle_beta   90.00
_cell.angle_gamma   90.00
#
_symmetry.space_group_name_H-M   'P 1'
#
loop_
_entity.id
_entity.type
_entity.pdbx_description
1 polymer ?
#
loop_
_entity_poly.entity_id
_entity_poly.type
_entity_poly.pdbx_seq_one_letter_code
_entity_poly.pdbx_strand_id
1 'polypeptide(L)'
;MLDISKEIQQKLLEIEKKETVKILHAVESGSRAWGFASPDSDYDVRFIYIRRKEDYLRLNESKDVIDWQLDEVLDINGWDLKKVLKQFYRGNATLFEWSNSPIVYKTTELWKQIYDEAKGCFSIKAAAYHYYGTAKSTYMKYLQDESVKYKKYFYALRPLLAGKYIQEFQGPPPVLFDDLMKMNIPSELRNGIDELLEIKKRSDEKEKGAQISVIQDFIINELENQKAYVESISDDRKHEWDDLNHIFLKTLS
;
A
#
# COMPACT_ATOMS: atom_id res chain seq x y z
N MET A 1 13.17 -17.92 -19.55
CA MET A 1 12.63 -16.67 -19.00
C MET A 1 13.58 -16.19 -17.92
N LEU A 2 14.08 -14.96 -18.02
CA LEU A 2 14.75 -14.32 -16.88
C LEU A 2 13.73 -14.23 -15.74
N ASP A 3 14.19 -14.56 -14.53
CA ASP A 3 13.41 -14.41 -13.31
C ASP A 3 13.16 -12.92 -13.07
N ILE A 4 11.90 -12.48 -13.16
CA ILE A 4 11.51 -11.07 -13.04
C ILE A 4 12.02 -10.43 -11.75
N SER A 5 12.14 -11.22 -10.67
CA SER A 5 12.72 -10.73 -9.41
C SER A 5 14.19 -10.36 -9.58
N LYS A 6 14.95 -11.09 -10.40
CA LYS A 6 16.36 -10.75 -10.70
C LYS A 6 16.45 -9.51 -11.58
N GLU A 7 15.52 -9.35 -12.52
CA GLU A 7 15.43 -8.13 -13.32
C GLU A 7 15.16 -6.91 -12.45
N ILE A 8 14.16 -6.99 -11.56
CA ILE A 8 13.85 -5.92 -10.60
C ILE A 8 15.07 -5.61 -9.73
N GLN A 9 15.76 -6.62 -9.19
CA GLN A 9 16.99 -6.41 -8.41
C GLN A 9 18.10 -5.71 -9.22
N GLN A 10 18.26 -6.06 -10.50
CA GLN A 10 19.21 -5.39 -11.38
C GLN A 10 18.82 -3.93 -11.63
N LYS A 11 17.53 -3.62 -11.83
CA LYS A 11 17.02 -2.25 -11.96
C LYS A 11 17.26 -1.43 -10.68
N LEU A 12 17.07 -2.03 -9.50
CA LEU A 12 17.37 -1.37 -8.23
C LEU A 12 18.86 -0.99 -8.11
N LEU A 13 19.78 -1.84 -8.57
CA LEU A 13 21.22 -1.52 -8.63
C LEU A 13 21.52 -0.39 -9.63
N GLU A 14 20.85 -0.38 -10.78
CA GLU A 14 20.97 0.71 -11.75
C GLU A 14 20.50 2.05 -11.19
N ILE A 15 19.38 2.06 -10.45
CA ILE A 15 18.85 3.24 -9.77
C ILE A 15 19.87 3.77 -8.76
N GLU A 16 20.40 2.92 -7.87
CA GLU A 16 21.41 3.33 -6.88
C GLU A 16 22.61 4.01 -7.53
N LYS A 17 23.10 3.46 -8.65
CA LYS A 17 24.24 4.01 -9.38
C LYS A 17 23.92 5.33 -10.08
N LYS A 18 22.79 5.40 -10.79
CA LYS A 18 22.44 6.57 -11.61
C LYS A 18 21.97 7.76 -10.78
N GLU A 19 21.17 7.50 -9.75
CA GLU A 19 20.64 8.53 -8.85
C GLU A 19 21.60 8.87 -7.70
N THR A 20 22.69 8.09 -7.55
CA THR A 20 23.67 8.21 -6.46
C THR A 20 23.00 8.13 -5.09
N VAL A 21 22.14 7.13 -4.92
CA VAL A 21 21.37 6.87 -3.69
C VAL A 21 21.63 5.46 -3.18
N LYS A 22 21.27 5.21 -1.93
CA LYS A 22 21.26 3.87 -1.34
C LYS A 22 19.82 3.46 -1.07
N ILE A 23 19.40 2.35 -1.65
CA ILE A 23 18.07 1.75 -1.42
C ILE A 23 18.13 0.96 -0.12
N LEU A 24 17.28 1.32 0.83
CA LEU A 24 17.18 0.71 2.15
C LEU A 24 16.18 -0.45 2.18
N HIS A 25 15.10 -0.32 1.42
CA HIS A 25 14.01 -1.29 1.33
C HIS A 25 13.35 -1.20 -0.05
N ALA A 26 13.01 -2.32 -0.66
CA ALA A 26 12.27 -2.40 -1.91
C ALA A 26 11.35 -3.62 -1.87
N VAL A 27 10.08 -3.41 -2.21
CA VAL A 27 9.01 -4.40 -2.08
C VAL A 27 8.08 -4.37 -3.27
N GLU A 28 7.33 -5.44 -3.44
CA GLU A 28 6.12 -5.43 -4.27
C GLU A 28 5.01 -4.69 -3.52
N SER A 29 4.12 -4.03 -4.25
CA SER A 29 2.88 -3.48 -3.73
C SER A 29 1.71 -3.85 -4.64
N GLY A 30 0.52 -3.30 -4.40
CA GLY A 30 -0.63 -3.56 -5.25
C GLY A 30 -1.03 -5.03 -5.34
N SER A 31 -1.60 -5.42 -6.48
CA SER A 31 -2.30 -6.70 -6.63
C SER A 31 -1.44 -7.95 -6.38
N ARG A 32 -0.14 -7.88 -6.70
CA ARG A 32 0.82 -8.97 -6.46
C ARG A 32 1.11 -9.14 -4.98
N ALA A 33 1.38 -8.04 -4.27
CA ALA A 33 1.57 -8.07 -2.82
C ALA A 33 0.30 -8.49 -2.07
N TRP A 34 -0.87 -8.14 -2.58
CA TRP A 34 -2.16 -8.51 -1.98
C TRP A 34 -2.55 -9.98 -2.20
N GLY A 35 -1.84 -10.71 -3.06
CA GLY A 35 -2.04 -12.14 -3.29
C GLY A 35 -3.12 -12.50 -4.30
N PHE A 36 -3.58 -11.52 -5.10
CA PHE A 36 -4.60 -11.77 -6.13
C PHE A 36 -4.18 -11.35 -7.54
N ALA A 37 -2.91 -11.09 -7.82
CA ALA A 37 -2.49 -10.73 -9.17
C ALA A 37 -2.85 -11.79 -10.22
N SER A 38 -3.21 -11.32 -11.40
CA SER A 38 -3.33 -12.13 -12.61
C SER A 38 -1.97 -12.17 -13.34
N PRO A 39 -1.76 -13.11 -14.29
CA PRO A 39 -0.50 -13.19 -15.04
C PRO A 39 -0.12 -11.90 -15.78
N ASP A 40 -1.12 -11.13 -16.21
CA ASP A 40 -1.03 -9.84 -16.90
C ASP A 40 -0.93 -8.63 -15.98
N SER A 41 -1.00 -8.81 -14.65
CA SER A 41 -0.80 -7.71 -13.71
C SER A 41 0.63 -7.14 -13.84
N ASP A 42 0.75 -5.82 -13.72
CA ASP A 42 2.01 -5.10 -13.57
C ASP A 42 2.73 -5.47 -12.26
N TYR A 43 3.98 -5.01 -12.14
CA TYR A 43 4.80 -5.11 -10.94
C TYR A 43 4.95 -3.69 -10.35
N ASP A 44 4.25 -3.45 -9.25
CA ASP A 44 4.22 -2.21 -8.50
C ASP A 44 5.38 -2.17 -7.50
N VAL A 45 6.61 -1.99 -7.99
CA VAL A 45 7.80 -1.93 -7.12
C VAL A 45 7.84 -0.61 -6.39
N ARG A 46 7.87 -0.67 -5.06
CA ARG A 46 7.99 0.52 -4.19
C ARG A 46 9.24 0.42 -3.36
N PHE A 47 10.04 1.48 -3.32
CA PHE A 47 11.30 1.47 -2.61
C PHE A 47 11.53 2.72 -1.75
N ILE A 48 12.39 2.57 -0.76
CA ILE A 48 12.80 3.63 0.16
C ILE A 48 14.29 3.78 0.03
N TYR A 49 14.74 5.00 -0.24
CA TYR A 49 16.14 5.30 -0.45
C TYR A 49 16.61 6.44 0.45
N ILE A 50 17.92 6.50 0.66
CA ILE A 50 18.59 7.60 1.34
C ILE A 50 19.66 8.20 0.42
N ARG A 51 19.78 9.53 0.45
CA ARG A 51 20.81 10.29 -0.24
C ARG A 51 22.02 10.51 0.67
N ARG A 52 23.10 11.08 0.13
CA ARG A 52 24.23 11.48 0.96
C ARG A 52 23.85 12.69 1.80
N LYS A 53 24.54 12.87 2.93
CA LYS A 53 24.28 13.97 3.87
C LYS A 53 24.34 15.33 3.19
N GLU A 54 25.30 15.52 2.29
CA GLU A 54 25.49 16.78 1.56
C GLU A 54 24.24 17.12 0.74
N ASP A 55 23.57 16.13 0.14
CA ASP A 55 22.39 16.34 -0.69
C ASP A 55 21.19 16.90 0.11
N TYR A 56 21.14 16.65 1.43
CA TYR A 56 20.13 17.23 2.34
C TYR A 56 20.48 18.62 2.86
N LEU A 57 21.74 19.04 2.76
CA LEU A 57 22.25 20.34 3.24
C LEU A 57 22.41 21.37 2.11
N ARG A 58 22.11 20.99 0.87
CA ARG A 58 22.15 21.88 -0.28
C ARG A 58 21.05 22.95 -0.22
N LEU A 59 21.38 24.15 -0.70
CA LEU A 59 20.41 25.24 -0.87
C LEU A 59 19.36 24.93 -1.95
N ASN A 60 19.76 24.19 -3.00
CA ASN A 60 18.85 23.70 -4.01
C ASN A 60 18.37 22.29 -3.62
N GLU A 61 17.14 22.18 -3.16
CA GLU A 61 16.60 20.91 -2.64
C GLU A 61 16.55 19.83 -3.74
N SER A 62 16.92 18.61 -3.35
CA SER A 62 16.77 17.43 -4.20
C SER A 62 15.32 16.95 -4.21
N LYS A 63 14.89 16.34 -5.32
CA LYS A 63 13.59 15.65 -5.38
C LYS A 63 13.52 14.54 -4.33
N ASP A 64 12.36 14.44 -3.70
CA ASP A 64 12.05 13.47 -2.64
C ASP A 64 11.39 12.18 -3.16
N VAL A 65 11.22 12.08 -4.49
CA VAL A 65 10.68 10.93 -5.22
C VAL A 65 11.58 10.62 -6.43
N ILE A 66 11.75 9.33 -6.70
CA ILE A 66 12.35 8.80 -7.93
C ILE A 66 11.29 7.96 -8.64
N ASP A 67 10.96 8.32 -9.88
CA ASP A 67 10.15 7.52 -10.79
C ASP A 67 11.08 6.79 -11.76
N TRP A 68 10.91 5.49 -11.91
CA TRP A 68 11.79 4.66 -12.71
C TRP A 68 10.98 3.66 -13.54
N GLN A 69 11.16 3.69 -14.86
CA GLN A 69 10.55 2.76 -15.79
C GLN A 69 9.05 2.53 -15.49
N LEU A 70 8.22 3.49 -15.86
CA LEU A 70 6.76 3.45 -15.74
C LEU A 70 6.16 2.96 -17.06
N ASP A 71 6.10 1.64 -17.24
CA ASP A 71 5.54 0.98 -18.43
C ASP A 71 4.43 -0.02 -18.07
N GLU A 72 3.93 -0.77 -19.04
CA GLU A 72 2.82 -1.73 -18.81
C GLU A 72 3.21 -2.95 -17.97
N VAL A 73 4.50 -3.14 -17.70
CA VAL A 73 5.04 -4.29 -16.95
C VAL A 73 5.58 -3.85 -15.60
N LEU A 74 6.36 -2.76 -15.56
CA LEU A 74 7.00 -2.25 -14.35
C LEU A 74 6.46 -0.86 -14.02
N ASP A 75 6.10 -0.67 -12.75
CA ASP A 75 5.91 0.64 -12.13
C ASP A 75 6.86 0.71 -10.92
N ILE A 76 8.04 1.30 -11.09
CA ILE A 76 9.03 1.43 -10.03
C ILE A 76 9.05 2.87 -9.49
N ASN A 77 8.61 3.06 -8.25
CA ASN A 77 8.58 4.36 -7.59
C ASN A 77 9.28 4.29 -6.23
N GLY A 78 10.09 5.30 -5.91
CA GLY A 78 10.85 5.35 -4.67
C GLY A 78 10.69 6.65 -3.92
N TRP A 79 10.65 6.58 -2.59
CA TRP A 79 10.58 7.74 -1.70
C TRP A 79 11.88 7.93 -0.92
N ASP A 80 12.31 9.18 -0.83
CA ASP A 80 13.43 9.58 0.02
C ASP A 80 13.13 9.37 1.52
N LEU A 81 14.13 8.99 2.30
CA LEU A 81 13.96 8.73 3.74
C LEU A 81 13.39 9.92 4.52
N LYS A 82 13.78 11.17 4.21
CA LYS A 82 13.21 12.37 4.85
C LYS A 82 11.71 12.48 4.58
N LYS A 83 11.27 12.13 3.36
CA LYS A 83 9.85 12.06 3.01
C LYS A 83 9.16 10.94 3.78
N VAL A 84 9.76 9.75 3.82
CA VAL A 84 9.22 8.58 4.53
C VAL A 84 8.98 8.90 6.01
N LEU A 85 9.95 9.48 6.71
CA LEU A 85 9.79 9.84 8.14
C LEU A 85 8.67 10.88 8.34
N LYS A 86 8.57 11.88 7.46
CA LYS A 86 7.43 12.84 7.50
C LYS A 86 6.08 12.17 7.23
N GLN A 87 6.04 11.10 6.45
CA GLN A 87 4.83 10.35 6.16
C GLN A 87 4.47 9.40 7.31
N PHE A 88 5.46 8.82 8.00
CA PHE A 88 5.24 8.12 9.28
C PHE A 88 4.62 9.07 10.31
N TYR A 89 5.17 10.28 10.50
CA TYR A 89 4.59 11.30 11.38
C TYR A 89 3.10 11.58 11.08
N ARG A 90 2.72 11.54 9.81
CA ARG A 90 1.32 11.78 9.38
C ARG A 90 0.40 10.57 9.56
N GLY A 91 0.92 9.41 9.97
CA GLY A 91 0.18 8.15 10.07
C GLY A 91 -0.18 7.56 8.70
N ASN A 92 0.64 7.79 7.66
CA ASN A 92 0.31 7.34 6.31
C ASN A 92 0.33 5.79 6.22
N ALA A 93 -0.84 5.18 6.06
CA ALA A 93 -1.03 3.73 5.97
C ALA A 93 -0.23 3.06 4.83
N THR A 94 0.03 3.76 3.72
CA THR A 94 0.80 3.21 2.59
C THR A 94 2.20 2.77 3.03
N LEU A 95 2.84 3.49 3.96
CA LEU A 95 4.17 3.08 4.44
C LEU A 95 4.11 1.81 5.30
N PHE A 96 3.05 1.63 6.09
CA PHE A 96 2.87 0.40 6.86
C PHE A 96 2.60 -0.78 5.95
N GLU A 97 1.88 -0.57 4.84
CA GLU A 97 1.70 -1.58 3.81
C GLU A 97 3.01 -1.96 3.12
N TRP A 98 3.82 -0.98 2.71
CA TRP A 98 5.12 -1.26 2.09
C TRP A 98 6.06 -1.97 3.07
N SER A 99 6.11 -1.51 4.32
CA SER A 99 6.99 -2.08 5.36
C SER A 99 6.63 -3.53 5.71
N ASN A 100 5.37 -3.92 5.52
CA ASN A 100 4.85 -5.26 5.83
C ASN A 100 4.51 -6.07 4.57
N SER A 101 4.99 -5.66 3.40
CA SER A 101 4.74 -6.40 2.16
C SER A 101 5.34 -7.81 2.24
N PRO A 102 4.60 -8.85 1.80
CA PRO A 102 5.09 -10.23 1.84
C PRO A 102 6.17 -10.52 0.78
N ILE A 103 6.32 -9.67 -0.24
CA ILE A 103 7.28 -9.86 -1.33
C ILE A 103 8.33 -8.74 -1.24
N VAL A 104 9.54 -9.14 -0.83
CA VAL A 104 10.65 -8.22 -0.57
C VAL A 104 11.76 -8.44 -1.59
N TYR A 105 12.07 -7.41 -2.38
CA TYR A 105 13.14 -7.45 -3.37
C TYR A 105 14.51 -7.11 -2.76
N LYS A 106 14.54 -6.19 -1.80
CA LYS A 106 15.74 -5.77 -1.07
C LYS A 106 15.37 -5.22 0.31
N THR A 107 16.13 -5.56 1.35
CA THR A 107 16.02 -4.95 2.67
C THR A 107 17.38 -4.88 3.34
N THR A 108 17.66 -3.77 4.00
CA THR A 108 18.86 -3.56 4.81
C THR A 108 18.54 -3.66 6.30
N GLU A 109 19.55 -3.96 7.13
CA GLU A 109 19.38 -3.96 8.58
C GLU A 109 19.04 -2.56 9.12
N LEU A 110 19.59 -1.52 8.50
CA LEU A 110 19.30 -0.13 8.80
C LEU A 110 17.81 0.19 8.63
N TRP A 111 17.17 -0.32 7.58
CA TRP A 111 15.72 -0.17 7.40
C TRP A 111 14.92 -0.82 8.55
N LYS A 112 15.31 -2.01 8.98
CA LYS A 112 14.61 -2.70 10.08
C LYS A 112 14.65 -1.88 11.36
N GLN A 113 15.80 -1.29 11.67
CA GLN A 113 15.96 -0.39 12.83
C GLN A 113 15.09 0.86 12.68
N ILE A 114 15.14 1.52 11.53
CA ILE A 114 14.30 2.70 11.23
C ILE A 114 12.81 2.37 11.41
N TYR A 115 12.36 1.25 10.86
CA TYR A 115 10.96 0.85 10.95
C TYR A 115 10.56 0.48 12.39
N ASP A 116 11.42 -0.21 13.14
CA ASP A 116 11.16 -0.57 14.53
C ASP A 116 10.96 0.67 15.42
N GLU A 117 11.76 1.71 15.20
CA GLU A 117 11.64 3.00 15.89
C GLU A 117 10.42 3.81 15.39
N ALA A 118 10.09 3.77 14.09
CA ALA A 118 9.02 4.57 13.49
C ALA A 118 7.62 3.93 13.52
N LYS A 119 7.49 2.61 13.70
CA LYS A 119 6.19 1.91 13.64
C LYS A 119 5.19 2.41 14.69
N GLY A 120 5.68 3.01 15.77
CA GLY A 120 4.85 3.64 16.81
C GLY A 120 4.08 4.89 16.35
N CYS A 121 4.35 5.38 15.14
CA CYS A 121 3.58 6.46 14.50
C CYS A 121 2.31 5.97 13.78
N PHE A 122 1.97 4.68 13.86
CA PHE A 122 0.71 4.19 13.32
C PHE A 122 -0.45 4.92 14.00
N SER A 123 -1.39 5.41 13.20
CA SER A 123 -2.59 6.09 13.67
C SER A 123 -3.80 5.38 13.10
N ILE A 124 -4.68 4.93 14.00
CA ILE A 124 -5.96 4.30 13.71
C ILE A 124 -6.78 5.25 12.85
N LYS A 125 -6.88 6.53 13.24
CA LYS A 125 -7.68 7.50 12.53
C LYS A 125 -7.14 7.78 11.13
N ALA A 126 -5.84 8.04 11.00
CA ALA A 126 -5.23 8.32 9.71
C ALA A 126 -5.35 7.12 8.75
N ALA A 127 -5.10 5.91 9.25
CA ALA A 127 -5.18 4.70 8.44
C ALA A 127 -6.63 4.37 8.02
N ALA A 128 -7.59 4.47 8.94
CA ALA A 128 -9.00 4.25 8.61
C ALA A 128 -9.51 5.28 7.58
N TYR A 129 -9.15 6.56 7.71
CA TYR A 129 -9.48 7.57 6.70
C TYR A 129 -8.84 7.26 5.33
N HIS A 130 -7.59 6.81 5.31
CA HIS A 130 -6.89 6.45 4.07
C HIS A 130 -7.61 5.31 3.33
N TYR A 131 -7.94 4.23 4.03
CA TYR A 131 -8.61 3.09 3.43
C TYR A 131 -10.04 3.43 3.00
N TYR A 132 -10.83 4.10 3.83
CA TYR A 132 -12.16 4.59 3.45
C TYR A 132 -12.10 5.49 2.21
N GLY A 133 -11.17 6.44 2.16
CA GLY A 133 -11.00 7.34 1.02
C GLY A 133 -10.64 6.61 -0.26
N THR A 134 -9.75 5.61 -0.18
CA THR A 134 -9.36 4.75 -1.31
C THR A 134 -10.53 3.92 -1.82
N ALA A 135 -11.28 3.27 -0.93
CA ALA A 135 -12.47 2.51 -1.29
C ALA A 135 -13.53 3.40 -1.94
N LYS A 136 -13.82 4.56 -1.33
CA LYS A 136 -14.80 5.52 -1.83
C LYS A 136 -14.44 6.04 -3.22
N SER A 137 -13.17 6.38 -3.43
CA SER A 137 -12.69 6.86 -4.73
C SER A 137 -12.86 5.78 -5.80
N THR A 138 -12.53 4.53 -5.47
CA THR A 138 -12.70 3.39 -6.38
C THR A 138 -14.17 3.16 -6.72
N TYR A 139 -15.04 3.15 -5.70
CA TYR A 139 -16.48 2.95 -5.87
C TYR A 139 -17.09 4.02 -6.79
N MET A 140 -16.83 5.30 -6.49
CA MET A 140 -17.38 6.43 -7.24
C MET A 140 -16.89 6.48 -8.69
N LYS A 141 -15.64 6.06 -8.95
CA LYS A 141 -15.04 6.13 -10.29
C LYS A 141 -15.35 4.92 -11.16
N TYR A 142 -15.52 3.73 -10.58
CA TYR A 142 -15.46 2.48 -11.36
C TYR A 142 -16.62 1.51 -11.12
N LEU A 143 -17.41 1.68 -10.05
CA LEU A 143 -18.41 0.69 -9.62
C LEU A 143 -19.85 1.23 -9.62
N GLN A 144 -20.12 2.32 -10.36
CA GLN A 144 -21.46 2.92 -10.47
C GLN A 144 -22.28 2.34 -11.62
N ASP A 145 -21.64 1.91 -12.71
CA ASP A 145 -22.32 1.38 -13.89
C ASP A 145 -22.87 -0.03 -13.64
N GLU A 146 -23.95 -0.42 -14.33
CA GLU A 146 -24.50 -1.79 -14.28
C GLU A 146 -23.47 -2.87 -14.67
N SER A 147 -22.49 -2.49 -15.49
CA SER A 147 -21.39 -3.35 -15.93
C SER A 147 -20.05 -2.80 -15.48
N VAL A 148 -19.35 -3.56 -14.64
CA VAL A 148 -18.13 -3.13 -13.93
C VAL A 148 -16.96 -4.05 -14.23
N LYS A 149 -15.73 -3.53 -14.08
CA LYS A 149 -14.51 -4.35 -14.13
C LYS A 149 -14.31 -5.05 -12.80
N TYR A 150 -14.30 -6.37 -12.80
CA TYR A 150 -14.16 -7.18 -11.58
C TYR A 150 -12.87 -6.93 -10.80
N LYS A 151 -11.77 -6.60 -11.49
CA LYS A 151 -10.54 -6.15 -10.82
C LYS A 151 -10.82 -4.99 -9.85
N LYS A 152 -11.70 -4.05 -10.20
CA LYS A 152 -12.01 -2.88 -9.37
C LYS A 152 -12.81 -3.22 -8.10
N TYR A 153 -13.51 -4.36 -8.05
CA TYR A 153 -14.08 -4.82 -6.79
C TYR A 153 -13.00 -5.10 -5.76
N PHE A 154 -11.88 -5.73 -6.11
CA PHE A 154 -10.78 -5.95 -5.16
C PHE A 154 -10.15 -4.63 -4.66
N TYR A 155 -10.10 -3.60 -5.52
CA TYR A 155 -9.61 -2.27 -5.14
C TYR A 155 -10.58 -1.50 -4.22
N ALA A 156 -11.83 -1.95 -4.07
CA ALA A 156 -12.77 -1.44 -3.09
C ALA A 156 -12.86 -2.35 -1.85
N LEU A 157 -12.96 -3.66 -2.06
CA LEU A 157 -13.06 -4.67 -1.00
C LEU A 157 -11.83 -4.68 -0.09
N ARG A 158 -10.62 -4.70 -0.65
CA ARG A 158 -9.39 -4.73 0.15
C ARG A 158 -9.35 -3.55 1.12
N PRO A 159 -9.41 -2.27 0.70
CA PRO A 159 -9.39 -1.17 1.65
C PRO A 159 -10.55 -1.21 2.65
N LEU A 160 -11.76 -1.62 2.26
CA LEU A 160 -12.86 -1.76 3.22
C LEU A 160 -12.56 -2.83 4.28
N LEU A 161 -12.08 -4.01 3.89
CA LEU A 161 -11.70 -5.05 4.84
C LEU A 161 -10.52 -4.60 5.72
N ALA A 162 -9.56 -3.85 5.17
CA ALA A 162 -8.49 -3.24 5.95
C ALA A 162 -9.03 -2.24 6.99
N GLY A 163 -10.05 -1.44 6.62
CA GLY A 163 -10.77 -0.56 7.54
C GLY A 163 -11.48 -1.32 8.67
N LYS A 164 -12.16 -2.43 8.36
CA LYS A 164 -12.76 -3.32 9.36
C LYS A 164 -11.72 -3.91 10.31
N TYR A 165 -10.60 -4.37 9.77
CA TYR A 165 -9.51 -4.90 10.58
C TYR A 165 -9.00 -3.85 11.57
N ILE A 166 -8.81 -2.61 11.13
CA ILE A 166 -8.39 -1.51 12.01
C ILE A 166 -9.43 -1.26 13.11
N GLN A 167 -10.73 -1.29 12.77
CA GLN A 167 -11.81 -1.14 13.75
C GLN A 167 -11.76 -2.23 14.82
N GLU A 168 -11.56 -3.48 14.42
CA GLU A 168 -11.61 -4.64 15.31
C GLU A 168 -10.32 -4.83 16.14
N PHE A 169 -9.15 -4.70 15.51
CA PHE A 169 -7.86 -5.07 16.10
C PHE A 169 -6.98 -3.89 16.49
N GLN A 170 -7.36 -2.66 16.14
CA GLN A 170 -6.64 -1.43 16.51
C GLN A 170 -5.14 -1.48 16.14
N GLY A 171 -4.84 -1.95 14.91
CA GLY A 171 -3.47 -2.12 14.43
C GLY A 171 -3.37 -2.13 12.89
N PRO A 172 -2.13 -2.16 12.34
CA PRO A 172 -1.93 -2.19 10.91
C PRO A 172 -2.54 -3.47 10.31
N PRO A 173 -3.36 -3.36 9.25
CA PRO A 173 -3.99 -4.50 8.62
C PRO A 173 -2.98 -5.35 7.85
N PRO A 174 -3.21 -6.67 7.71
CA PRO A 174 -2.38 -7.51 6.87
C PRO A 174 -2.44 -7.07 5.40
N VAL A 175 -1.33 -7.29 4.69
CA VAL A 175 -1.21 -6.93 3.27
C VAL A 175 -1.94 -7.93 2.39
N LEU A 176 -1.85 -9.23 2.71
CA LEU A 176 -2.52 -10.30 1.98
C LEU A 176 -4.03 -10.21 2.14
N PHE A 177 -4.75 -10.30 1.03
CA PHE A 177 -6.20 -10.30 1.02
C PHE A 177 -6.76 -11.53 1.74
N ASP A 178 -6.14 -12.70 1.57
CA ASP A 178 -6.55 -13.93 2.26
C ASP A 178 -6.46 -13.83 3.78
N ASP A 179 -5.52 -13.04 4.31
CA ASP A 179 -5.41 -12.80 5.75
C ASP A 179 -6.55 -11.90 6.25
N LEU A 180 -6.97 -10.91 5.46
CA LEU A 180 -8.18 -10.13 5.75
C LEU A 180 -9.43 -11.02 5.73
N MET A 181 -9.48 -12.01 4.83
CA MET A 181 -10.57 -12.97 4.73
C MET A 181 -10.67 -13.95 5.92
N LYS A 182 -9.69 -13.95 6.84
CA LYS A 182 -9.76 -14.73 8.10
C LYS A 182 -10.62 -14.07 9.17
N MET A 183 -10.97 -12.79 9.01
CA MET A 183 -11.93 -12.12 9.89
C MET A 183 -13.32 -12.76 9.79
N ASN A 184 -14.18 -12.43 10.74
CA ASN A 184 -15.58 -12.86 10.71
C ASN A 184 -16.34 -12.10 9.62
N ILE A 185 -16.43 -12.72 8.44
CA ILE A 185 -17.10 -12.17 7.24
C ILE A 185 -18.41 -12.93 7.02
N PRO A 186 -19.55 -12.23 6.78
CA PRO A 186 -20.82 -12.88 6.45
C PRO A 186 -20.67 -13.91 5.32
N SER A 187 -21.31 -15.06 5.47
CA SER A 187 -21.21 -16.18 4.51
C SER A 187 -21.58 -15.78 3.09
N GLU A 188 -22.60 -14.93 2.95
CA GLU A 188 -23.08 -14.44 1.66
C GLU A 188 -22.01 -13.62 0.95
N LEU A 189 -21.33 -12.72 1.69
CA LEU A 189 -20.25 -11.92 1.16
C LEU A 189 -19.03 -12.78 0.81
N ARG A 190 -18.68 -13.75 1.67
CA ARG A 190 -17.59 -14.69 1.40
C ARG A 190 -17.84 -15.46 0.11
N ASN A 191 -19.04 -16.01 -0.06
CA ASN A 191 -19.44 -16.72 -1.27
C ASN A 191 -19.36 -15.83 -2.51
N GLY A 192 -19.80 -14.56 -2.42
CA GLY A 192 -19.68 -13.60 -3.51
C GLY A 192 -18.22 -13.30 -3.88
N ILE A 193 -17.34 -13.17 -2.89
CA ILE A 193 -15.90 -12.97 -3.11
C ILE A 193 -15.26 -14.20 -3.74
N ASP A 194 -15.64 -15.41 -3.31
CA ASP A 194 -15.16 -16.66 -3.91
C ASP A 194 -15.61 -16.79 -5.38
N GLU A 195 -16.86 -16.41 -5.69
CA GLU A 195 -17.35 -16.31 -7.07
C GLU A 195 -16.52 -15.30 -7.88
N LEU A 196 -16.28 -14.11 -7.32
CA LEU A 196 -15.48 -13.07 -7.97
C LEU A 196 -14.04 -13.54 -8.26
N LEU A 197 -13.43 -14.30 -7.33
CA LEU A 197 -12.10 -14.91 -7.53
C LEU A 197 -12.11 -15.96 -8.63
N GLU A 198 -13.16 -16.80 -8.70
CA GLU A 198 -13.31 -17.80 -9.76
C GLU A 198 -13.52 -17.16 -11.13
N ILE A 199 -14.32 -16.10 -11.22
CA ILE A 199 -14.49 -15.36 -12.48
C ILE A 199 -13.14 -14.78 -12.91
N LYS A 200 -12.42 -14.14 -12.00
CA LYS A 200 -11.12 -13.53 -12.29
C LYS A 200 -10.09 -14.54 -12.85
N LYS A 201 -10.11 -15.80 -12.40
CA LYS A 201 -9.23 -16.85 -12.95
C LYS A 201 -9.53 -17.19 -14.41
N ARG A 202 -10.74 -16.88 -14.90
CA ARG A 202 -11.25 -17.27 -16.22
C ARG A 202 -11.36 -16.09 -17.19
N SER A 203 -11.41 -14.86 -16.70
CA SER A 203 -11.58 -13.63 -17.48
C SER A 203 -10.29 -12.81 -17.60
N ASP A 204 -10.12 -12.07 -18.69
CA ASP A 204 -9.12 -11.01 -18.81
C ASP A 204 -9.46 -9.85 -17.84
N GLU A 205 -8.46 -9.19 -17.24
CA GLU A 205 -8.66 -8.05 -16.32
C GLU A 205 -9.47 -6.89 -16.94
N LYS A 206 -9.50 -6.79 -18.27
CA LYS A 206 -10.23 -5.75 -19.01
C LYS A 206 -11.72 -6.05 -19.19
N GLU A 207 -12.14 -7.29 -18.99
CA GLU A 207 -13.52 -7.72 -19.18
C GLU A 207 -14.44 -7.08 -18.14
N LYS A 208 -15.59 -6.57 -18.60
CA LYS A 208 -16.64 -6.06 -17.73
C LYS A 208 -17.72 -7.13 -17.59
N GLY A 209 -18.30 -7.24 -16.40
CA GLY A 209 -19.43 -8.13 -16.14
C GLY A 209 -20.52 -7.40 -15.36
N ALA A 210 -21.66 -8.08 -15.19
CA ALA A 210 -22.74 -7.56 -14.37
C ALA A 210 -22.29 -7.39 -12.92
N GLN A 211 -22.87 -6.42 -12.20
CA GLN A 211 -22.59 -6.27 -10.77
C GLN A 211 -22.95 -7.53 -9.99
N ILE A 212 -22.13 -7.86 -8.99
CA ILE A 212 -22.41 -8.93 -8.03
C ILE A 212 -23.10 -8.27 -6.84
N SER A 213 -24.43 -8.42 -6.74
CA SER A 213 -25.27 -7.66 -5.81
C SER A 213 -24.78 -7.72 -4.36
N VAL A 214 -24.42 -8.91 -3.86
CA VAL A 214 -23.94 -9.08 -2.47
C VAL A 214 -22.66 -8.29 -2.18
N ILE A 215 -21.75 -8.18 -3.17
CA ILE A 215 -20.52 -7.38 -3.04
C ILE A 215 -20.84 -5.89 -3.12
N GLN A 216 -21.72 -5.52 -4.05
CA GLN A 216 -22.14 -4.13 -4.23
C GLN A 216 -22.80 -3.58 -2.97
N ASP A 217 -23.76 -4.33 -2.41
CA ASP A 217 -24.47 -3.97 -1.19
C ASP A 217 -23.50 -3.86 0.00
N PHE A 218 -22.56 -4.79 0.11
CA PHE A 218 -21.52 -4.68 1.13
C PHE A 218 -20.69 -3.40 0.98
N ILE A 219 -20.23 -3.07 -0.23
CA ILE A 219 -19.39 -1.89 -0.46
C ILE A 219 -20.16 -0.61 -0.07
N ILE A 220 -21.42 -0.49 -0.47
CA ILE A 220 -22.25 0.68 -0.16
C ILE A 220 -22.43 0.83 1.35
N ASN A 221 -22.89 -0.24 2.01
CA ASN A 221 -23.16 -0.22 3.45
C ASN A 221 -21.88 0.01 4.27
N GLU A 222 -20.78 -0.65 3.89
CA GLU A 222 -19.52 -0.54 4.62
C GLU A 222 -18.86 0.84 4.42
N LEU A 223 -19.04 1.48 3.26
CA LEU A 223 -18.61 2.89 3.08
C LEU A 223 -19.34 3.84 4.03
N GLU A 224 -20.64 3.65 4.25
CA GLU A 224 -21.41 4.45 5.21
C GLU A 224 -20.96 4.18 6.64
N ASN A 225 -20.81 2.91 7.02
CA ASN A 225 -20.33 2.51 8.35
C ASN A 225 -18.94 3.08 8.65
N GLN A 226 -18.00 2.95 7.71
CA GLN A 226 -16.64 3.45 7.90
C GLN A 226 -16.57 4.96 7.92
N LYS A 227 -17.40 5.65 7.13
CA LYS A 227 -17.53 7.12 7.22
C LYS A 227 -17.93 7.55 8.63
N ALA A 228 -18.96 6.93 9.20
CA ALA A 228 -19.41 7.24 10.55
C ALA A 228 -18.30 6.93 11.59
N TYR A 229 -17.61 5.80 11.44
CA TYR A 229 -16.51 5.43 12.32
C TYR A 229 -15.37 6.46 12.30
N VAL A 230 -14.85 6.82 11.12
CA VAL A 230 -13.69 7.74 11.02
C VAL A 230 -14.02 9.15 11.51
N GLU A 231 -15.29 9.56 11.41
CA GLU A 231 -15.79 10.84 11.96
C GLU A 231 -15.94 10.79 13.49
N SER A 232 -16.19 9.61 14.07
CA SER A 232 -16.41 9.44 15.52
C SER A 232 -15.12 9.36 16.36
N ILE A 233 -14.03 8.83 15.80
CA ILE A 233 -12.78 8.61 16.53
C ILE A 233 -11.94 9.89 16.64
N SER A 234 -11.26 10.08 17.77
CA SER A 234 -10.31 11.19 17.97
C SER A 234 -9.01 10.98 17.20
N ASP A 235 -8.29 12.07 16.92
CA ASP A 235 -6.95 11.98 16.35
C ASP A 235 -5.98 11.38 17.37
N ASP A 236 -5.33 10.27 17.00
CA ASP A 236 -4.43 9.47 17.83
C ASP A 236 -2.96 9.57 17.37
N ARG A 237 -2.65 10.49 16.44
CA ARG A 237 -1.27 10.71 16.00
C ARG A 237 -0.41 11.25 17.12
N LYS A 238 0.78 10.67 17.26
CA LYS A 238 1.84 11.21 18.12
C LYS A 238 2.45 12.43 17.44
N HIS A 239 2.36 13.59 18.07
CA HIS A 239 2.79 14.88 17.49
C HIS A 239 4.24 15.27 17.81
N GLU A 240 5.11 14.29 18.06
CA GLU A 240 6.50 14.55 18.44
C GLU A 240 7.46 14.21 17.29
N TRP A 241 8.29 15.19 16.91
CA TRP A 241 9.27 15.04 15.84
C TRP A 241 10.62 14.50 16.32
N ASP A 242 10.87 14.50 17.63
CA ASP A 242 12.21 14.28 18.18
C ASP A 242 12.73 12.87 17.86
N ASP A 243 11.90 11.84 17.99
CA ASP A 243 12.25 10.47 17.62
C ASP A 243 12.60 10.34 16.13
N LEU A 244 11.76 10.90 15.26
CA LEU A 244 11.96 10.86 13.80
C LEU A 244 13.18 11.68 13.36
N ASN A 245 13.43 12.82 14.02
CA ASN A 245 14.63 13.63 13.82
C ASN A 245 15.89 12.86 14.25
N HIS A 246 15.83 12.18 15.40
CA HIS A 246 16.92 11.35 15.90
C HIS A 246 17.25 10.21 14.93
N ILE A 247 16.23 9.48 14.47
CA ILE A 247 16.36 8.43 13.44
C ILE A 247 17.06 9.01 12.20
N PHE A 248 16.58 10.14 11.69
CA PHE A 248 17.14 10.75 10.48
C PHE A 248 18.61 11.12 10.64
N LEU A 249 18.97 11.80 11.74
CA LEU A 249 20.35 12.22 12.00
C LEU A 249 21.30 11.03 12.21
N LYS A 250 20.87 10.01 12.96
CA LYS A 250 21.62 8.76 13.16
C LYS A 250 21.89 8.04 11.84
N THR A 251 20.94 8.07 10.91
CA THR A 251 21.05 7.41 9.59
C THR A 251 22.01 8.15 8.65
N LEU A 252 22.21 9.46 8.86
CA LEU A 252 23.13 10.31 8.08
C LEU A 252 24.54 10.42 8.68
N SER A 253 24.79 9.73 9.79
CA SER A 253 26.07 9.77 10.52
C SER A 253 27.07 8.76 9.99
#